data_AF-A0A1M4N9G5-F1
#
_entry.id   AF-A0A1M4N9G5-F1
#
_cell.length_a   1.000
_cell.length_b   1.000
_cell.length_c   1.000
_cell.angle_alpha   90.00
_cell.angle_beta   90.00
_cell.angle_gamma   90.00
#
_symmetry.space_group_name_H-M   'P 1'
#
loop_
_entity.id
_entity.type
_entity.pdbx_description
1 polymer ?
#
loop_
_entity_poly.entity_id
_entity_poly.type
_entity_poly.pdbx_seq_one_letter_code
_entity_poly.pdbx_strand_id
1 'polypeptide(L)'
;MTEDHQIMAAEYAMGLLDGEAELRAERLRRNDKAFDNAVWWWEEHLSGAISQVDPVAPPRNALAGIHDTLFGKEIKTAKGKLRWKPIVGGIVSVKAALLSAYLVSRAVNTESYVVETRYGDATVSWNTRAGTLQLKSQSNTTLHLWKKVGDGFSYLGSAGSKITAGFVAGDIIILSADGPLATAPEPIGQTTLLAE
;
A
#
# COMPACT_ATOMS: atom_id res chain seq x y z
N MET A 1 -8.92 23.99 1.42
CA MET A 1 -7.86 23.80 2.41
C MET A 1 -7.36 25.16 2.83
N THR A 2 -7.19 25.42 4.12
CA THR A 2 -6.72 26.72 4.64
C THR A 2 -5.20 26.84 4.52
N GLU A 3 -4.69 28.06 4.61
CA GLU A 3 -3.25 28.33 4.65
C GLU A 3 -2.58 27.65 5.85
N ASP A 4 -3.20 27.71 7.03
CA ASP A 4 -2.74 27.00 8.24
C ASP A 4 -2.59 25.49 8.02
N HIS A 5 -3.50 24.87 7.27
CA HIS A 5 -3.40 23.44 6.94
C HIS A 5 -2.26 23.15 5.97
N GLN A 6 -1.93 24.06 5.06
CA GLN A 6 -0.80 23.88 4.15
C GLN A 6 0.54 23.96 4.90
N ILE A 7 0.66 24.93 5.82
CA ILE A 7 1.85 25.09 6.67
C ILE A 7 1.99 23.86 7.58
N MET A 8 0.93 23.45 8.26
CA MET A 8 0.95 22.26 9.12
C MET A 8 1.31 20.98 8.35
N ALA A 9 0.85 20.84 7.10
CA ALA A 9 1.23 19.71 6.25
C ALA A 9 2.73 19.70 5.93
N ALA A 10 3.32 20.88 5.68
CA ALA A 10 4.76 21.03 5.45
C ALA A 10 5.58 20.70 6.71
N GLU A 11 5.18 21.25 7.85
CA GLU A 11 5.83 21.01 9.15
C GLU A 11 5.75 19.52 9.54
N TYR A 12 4.59 18.89 9.31
CA TYR A 12 4.41 17.46 9.53
C TYR A 12 5.31 16.62 8.61
N ALA A 13 5.38 16.95 7.32
CA ALA A 13 6.24 16.24 6.35
C ALA A 13 7.74 16.36 6.71
N MET A 14 8.16 17.49 7.28
CA MET A 14 9.54 17.70 7.76
C MET A 14 9.80 17.14 9.16
N GLY A 15 8.78 16.64 9.87
CA GLY A 15 8.91 16.13 11.24
C GLY A 15 9.18 17.22 12.28
N LEU A 16 8.68 18.44 12.05
CA LEU A 16 8.88 19.59 12.94
C LEU A 16 7.78 19.75 14.02
N LEU A 17 6.70 18.99 13.90
CA LEU A 17 5.59 19.03 14.86
C LEU A 17 5.87 18.13 16.07
N ASP A 18 5.38 18.55 17.24
CA ASP A 18 5.45 17.79 18.48
C ASP A 18 4.11 17.77 19.23
N GLY A 19 3.98 16.81 20.16
CA GLY A 19 2.86 16.72 21.10
C GLY A 19 1.48 16.71 20.44
N GLU A 20 0.64 17.68 20.80
CA GLU A 20 -0.73 17.75 20.27
C GLU A 20 -0.81 18.14 18.80
N ALA A 21 0.16 18.91 18.29
CA ALA A 21 0.18 19.35 16.90
C ALA A 21 0.43 18.15 15.97
N GLU A 22 1.38 17.28 16.33
CA GLU A 22 1.65 16.02 15.62
C GLU A 22 0.40 15.12 15.61
N LEU A 23 -0.23 14.90 16.76
CA LEU A 23 -1.46 14.09 16.86
C LEU A 23 -2.64 14.69 16.07
N ARG A 24 -2.72 16.02 15.95
CA ARG A 24 -3.71 16.69 15.11
C ARG A 24 -3.42 16.44 13.64
N ALA A 25 -2.18 16.61 13.19
CA ALA A 25 -1.77 16.35 11.83
C ALA A 25 -1.97 14.87 11.44
N GLU A 26 -1.67 13.92 12.32
CA GLU A 26 -1.95 12.48 12.10
C GLU A 26 -3.45 12.22 11.88
N ARG A 27 -4.31 12.84 12.70
CA ARG A 27 -5.77 12.71 12.56
C ARG A 27 -6.26 13.33 11.26
N LEU A 28 -5.70 14.47 10.86
CA LEU A 28 -6.03 15.11 9.59
C LEU A 28 -5.59 14.24 8.42
N ARG A 29 -4.36 13.71 8.42
CA ARG A 29 -3.85 12.81 7.38
C ARG A 29 -4.75 11.58 7.18
N ARG A 30 -5.33 11.03 8.26
CA ARG A 30 -6.23 9.87 8.17
C ARG A 30 -7.64 10.18 7.66
N ASN A 31 -8.14 11.39 7.90
CA ASN A 31 -9.56 11.71 7.71
C ASN A 31 -9.83 12.78 6.63
N ASP A 32 -8.82 13.56 6.25
CA ASP A 32 -8.90 14.62 5.25
C ASP A 32 -7.96 14.31 4.08
N LYS A 33 -8.55 13.92 2.95
CA LYS A 33 -7.82 13.58 1.72
C LYS A 33 -7.05 14.78 1.14
N ALA A 34 -7.54 16.01 1.32
CA ALA A 34 -6.84 17.18 0.83
C ALA A 34 -5.55 17.43 1.64
N PHE A 35 -5.63 17.24 2.96
CA PHE A 35 -4.46 17.33 3.85
C PHE A 35 -3.45 16.21 3.56
N ASP A 36 -3.88 14.96 3.38
CA ASP A 36 -3.00 13.85 3.03
C ASP A 36 -2.26 14.08 1.70
N ASN A 37 -2.97 14.57 0.67
CA ASN A 37 -2.36 14.95 -0.59
C ASN A 37 -1.31 16.07 -0.43
N ALA A 38 -1.52 17.01 0.47
CA ALA A 38 -0.58 18.10 0.72
C ALA A 38 0.69 17.61 1.43
N VAL A 39 0.54 16.73 2.43
CA VAL A 39 1.67 16.06 3.08
C VAL A 39 2.46 15.25 2.06
N TRP A 40 1.77 14.46 1.21
CA TRP A 40 2.41 13.69 0.15
C TRP A 40 3.20 14.56 -0.83
N TRP A 41 2.64 15.71 -1.25
CA TRP A 41 3.34 16.64 -2.14
C TRP A 41 4.64 17.15 -1.52
N TRP A 42 4.65 17.46 -0.23
CA TRP A 42 5.86 17.87 0.49
C TRP A 42 6.87 16.73 0.65
N GLU A 43 6.42 15.53 1.03
CA GLU A 43 7.27 14.34 1.12
C GLU A 43 7.98 14.06 -0.22
N GLU A 44 7.25 14.15 -1.33
CA GLU A 44 7.81 13.97 -2.69
C GLU A 44 8.79 15.09 -3.05
N HIS A 45 8.42 16.36 -2.80
CA HIS A 45 9.28 17.51 -3.10
C HIS A 45 10.62 17.46 -2.34
N LEU A 46 10.60 17.00 -1.09
CA LEU A 46 11.78 16.87 -0.24
C LEU A 46 12.64 15.64 -0.56
N SER A 47 12.03 14.56 -1.09
CA SER A 47 12.74 13.32 -1.43
C SER A 47 13.90 13.54 -2.41
N GLY A 48 13.73 14.46 -3.37
CA GLY A 48 14.76 14.81 -4.35
C GLY A 48 15.99 15.48 -3.73
N ALA A 49 15.81 16.25 -2.64
CA ALA A 49 16.91 16.90 -1.94
C ALA A 49 17.80 15.91 -1.19
N ILE A 50 17.22 14.80 -0.70
CA ILE A 50 17.95 13.76 0.04
C ILE A 50 18.87 12.94 -0.90
N SER A 51 18.53 12.87 -2.18
CA SER A 51 19.29 12.10 -3.19
C SER A 51 20.71 12.64 -3.44
N GLN A 52 21.00 13.87 -3.00
CA GLN A 52 22.31 14.52 -3.14
C GLN A 52 23.20 14.36 -1.90
N VAL A 53 22.72 13.68 -0.86
CA VAL A 53 23.46 13.47 0.38
C VAL A 53 24.36 12.24 0.23
N ASP A 54 25.65 12.40 0.53
CA ASP A 54 26.60 11.30 0.50
C ASP A 54 26.20 10.19 1.49
N PRO A 55 26.17 8.92 1.07
CA PRO A 55 25.83 7.81 1.96
C PRO A 55 26.82 7.67 3.11
N VAL A 56 26.32 7.68 4.35
CA VAL A 56 27.11 7.36 5.54
C VAL A 56 26.93 5.89 5.89
N ALA A 57 28.03 5.15 6.01
CA ALA A 57 28.00 3.74 6.35
C ALA A 57 27.37 3.54 7.76
N PRO A 58 26.29 2.74 7.88
CA PRO A 58 25.69 2.48 9.18
C PRO A 58 26.59 1.57 10.03
N PRO A 59 26.41 1.55 11.37
CA PRO A 59 27.03 0.56 12.24
C PRO A 59 26.72 -0.87 11.78
N ARG A 60 27.70 -1.78 11.89
CA ARG A 60 27.59 -3.17 11.39
C ARG A 60 26.38 -3.95 11.92
N ASN A 61 25.88 -3.58 13.10
CA ASN A 61 24.76 -4.23 13.77
C ASN A 61 23.42 -3.48 13.57
N ALA A 62 23.37 -2.37 12.83
CA ALA A 62 22.15 -1.58 12.67
C ALA A 62 21.02 -2.41 12.05
N LEU A 63 21.31 -3.13 10.95
CA LEU A 63 20.33 -3.98 10.29
C LEU A 63 19.86 -5.14 11.19
N ALA A 64 20.79 -5.79 11.90
CA ALA A 64 20.46 -6.88 12.82
C ALA A 64 19.58 -6.39 13.99
N GLY A 65 19.87 -5.20 14.53
CA GLY A 65 19.07 -4.60 15.61
C GLY A 65 17.65 -4.24 15.16
N ILE A 66 17.50 -3.70 13.95
CA ILE A 66 16.18 -3.45 13.35
C ILE A 66 15.42 -4.76 13.18
N HIS A 67 16.08 -5.80 12.64
CA HIS A 67 15.47 -7.12 12.46
C HIS A 67 15.01 -7.73 13.78
N ASP A 68 15.87 -7.74 14.80
CA ASP A 68 15.53 -8.26 16.13
C ASP A 68 14.38 -7.48 16.79
N THR A 69 14.28 -6.16 16.55
CA THR A 69 13.19 -5.33 17.10
C THR A 69 11.86 -5.61 16.41
N LEU A 70 11.86 -5.77 15.09
CA LEU A 70 10.63 -5.96 14.30
C LEU A 70 10.11 -7.39 14.35
N PHE A 71 11.00 -8.37 14.33
CA PHE A 71 10.65 -9.79 14.18
C PHE A 71 10.94 -10.62 15.44
N GLY A 72 11.54 -10.00 16.46
CA GLY A 72 12.07 -10.69 17.61
C GLY A 72 13.42 -11.34 17.30
N LYS A 73 14.19 -11.57 18.35
CA LYS A 73 15.44 -12.32 18.24
C LYS A 73 15.11 -13.78 17.96
N GLU A 74 15.72 -14.39 16.95
CA GLU A 74 15.66 -15.84 16.77
C GLU A 74 16.26 -16.51 18.02
N ILE A 75 15.40 -16.94 18.92
CA ILE A 75 15.79 -17.81 20.02
C ILE A 75 16.12 -19.14 19.35
N LYS A 76 17.40 -19.42 19.14
CA LYS A 76 17.89 -20.76 18.79
C LYS A 76 17.43 -21.69 19.92
N THR A 77 16.29 -22.34 19.72
CA THR A 77 15.76 -23.32 20.64
C THR A 77 16.77 -24.45 20.71
N ALA A 78 17.47 -24.54 21.84
CA ALA A 78 18.23 -25.74 22.17
C ALA A 78 17.28 -26.92 21.99
N LYS A 79 17.70 -27.94 21.22
CA LYS A 79 16.94 -29.15 20.93
C LYS A 79 16.63 -29.93 22.21
N GLY A 80 15.66 -29.45 22.99
CA GLY A 80 15.08 -30.13 24.13
C GLY A 80 13.81 -30.83 23.68
N LYS A 81 13.81 -32.16 23.70
CA LYS A 81 12.60 -32.97 23.57
C LYS A 81 11.68 -32.64 24.75
N LEU A 82 10.73 -31.72 24.60
CA LEU A 82 9.75 -31.45 25.64
C LEU A 82 8.33 -31.57 25.09
N ARG A 83 7.62 -32.54 25.67
CA ARG A 83 6.26 -32.97 25.36
C ARG A 83 5.30 -31.82 25.66
N TRP A 84 4.43 -31.55 24.68
CA TRP A 84 3.23 -30.71 24.76
C TRP A 84 2.43 -31.07 26.03
N LYS A 85 1.90 -30.19 26.90
CA LYS A 85 1.32 -28.83 26.89
C LYS A 85 1.34 -28.30 28.37
N PRO A 86 0.66 -27.19 28.77
CA PRO A 86 0.49 -25.83 28.22
C PRO A 86 0.96 -24.76 29.25
N ILE A 87 0.74 -23.46 28.94
CA ILE A 87 0.85 -22.25 29.80
C ILE A 87 2.22 -21.55 29.77
N VAL A 88 2.31 -20.46 29.00
CA VAL A 88 2.95 -19.15 29.31
C VAL A 88 2.44 -18.22 28.18
N GLY A 89 1.95 -16.98 28.31
CA GLY A 89 1.86 -15.97 29.35
C GLY A 89 1.68 -14.65 28.59
N GLY A 90 0.64 -13.85 28.89
CA GLY A 90 0.50 -12.47 28.40
C GLY A 90 1.69 -11.63 28.89
N ILE A 91 2.15 -10.59 28.19
CA ILE A 91 1.50 -9.31 27.96
C ILE A 91 2.32 -8.59 26.86
N VAL A 92 1.72 -8.33 25.69
CA VAL A 92 2.01 -7.29 24.63
C VAL A 92 1.11 -7.57 23.40
N SER A 93 0.62 -8.80 23.24
CA SER A 93 0.11 -9.33 21.97
C SER A 93 -1.41 -9.25 21.77
N VAL A 94 -2.01 -8.06 21.79
CA VAL A 94 -3.32 -7.88 21.11
C VAL A 94 -3.16 -6.99 19.89
N LYS A 95 -2.46 -5.85 20.01
CA LYS A 95 -2.22 -4.98 18.83
C LYS A 95 -1.25 -5.61 17.84
N ALA A 96 -0.14 -6.19 18.30
CA ALA A 96 0.80 -6.88 17.42
C ALA A 96 0.20 -8.18 16.85
N ALA A 97 -0.60 -8.92 17.63
CA ALA A 97 -1.27 -10.12 17.13
C ALA A 97 -2.39 -9.77 16.12
N LEU A 98 -3.17 -8.71 16.36
CA LEU A 98 -4.15 -8.21 15.40
C LEU A 98 -3.47 -7.61 14.18
N LEU A 99 -2.36 -6.88 14.32
CA LEU A 99 -1.61 -6.32 13.20
C LEU A 99 -0.96 -7.43 12.38
N SER A 100 -0.32 -8.41 13.01
CA SER A 100 0.23 -9.58 12.32
C SER A 100 -0.87 -10.44 11.70
N ALA A 101 -1.99 -10.68 12.39
CA ALA A 101 -3.14 -11.38 11.80
C ALA A 101 -3.78 -10.57 10.67
N TYR A 102 -3.80 -9.25 10.76
CA TYR A 102 -4.30 -8.34 9.73
C TYR A 102 -3.36 -8.29 8.52
N LEU A 103 -2.05 -8.25 8.74
CA LEU A 103 -1.03 -8.25 7.69
C LEU A 103 -0.93 -9.62 7.02
N VAL A 104 -0.98 -10.71 7.77
CA VAL A 104 -1.07 -12.08 7.24
C VAL A 104 -2.40 -12.27 6.50
N SER A 105 -3.53 -11.82 7.06
CA SER A 105 -4.81 -11.86 6.33
C SER A 105 -4.76 -10.99 5.07
N ARG A 106 -4.10 -9.83 5.08
CA ARG A 106 -3.94 -9.01 3.89
C ARG A 106 -3.04 -9.69 2.86
N ALA A 107 -1.93 -10.27 3.28
CA ALA A 107 -0.99 -10.95 2.39
C ALA A 107 -1.58 -12.22 1.77
N VAL A 108 -2.30 -13.03 2.55
CA VAL A 108 -2.89 -14.30 2.09
C VAL A 108 -4.13 -14.08 1.22
N ASN A 109 -4.86 -12.98 1.41
CA ASN A 109 -6.07 -12.70 0.62
C ASN A 109 -5.83 -11.63 -0.46
N THR A 110 -4.58 -11.38 -0.88
CA THR A 110 -4.27 -10.45 -1.97
C THR A 110 -3.54 -11.17 -3.09
N GLU A 111 -4.22 -11.34 -4.22
CA GLU A 111 -3.60 -11.80 -5.45
C GLU A 111 -3.02 -10.62 -6.22
N SER A 112 -1.88 -10.82 -6.88
CA SER A 112 -1.23 -9.79 -7.69
C SER A 112 -0.89 -10.32 -9.06
N TYR A 113 -1.31 -9.58 -10.09
CA TYR A 113 -1.07 -9.87 -11.49
C TYR A 113 -0.16 -8.80 -12.05
N VAL A 114 0.97 -9.21 -12.62
CA VAL A 114 1.80 -8.33 -13.42
C VAL A 114 1.27 -8.37 -14.85
N VAL A 115 0.90 -7.21 -15.37
CA VAL A 115 0.41 -7.01 -16.73
C VAL A 115 1.46 -6.18 -17.45
N GLU A 116 2.12 -6.78 -18.43
CA GLU A 116 3.00 -6.06 -19.34
C GLU A 116 2.15 -5.11 -20.20
N THR A 117 2.54 -3.84 -20.26
CA THR A 117 1.89 -2.84 -21.12
C THR A 117 2.93 -2.18 -22.01
N ARG A 118 2.49 -1.51 -23.09
CA ARG A 118 3.39 -0.71 -23.96
C ARG A 118 4.09 0.44 -23.23
N TYR A 119 3.68 0.77 -22.01
CA TYR A 119 4.25 1.83 -21.18
C TYR A 119 5.10 1.30 -20.00
N GLY A 120 5.29 -0.01 -19.93
CA GLY A 120 5.97 -0.70 -18.83
C GLY A 120 5.03 -1.52 -17.95
N ASP A 121 5.58 -2.19 -16.96
CA ASP A 121 4.83 -3.13 -16.13
C ASP A 121 3.82 -2.42 -15.24
N ALA A 122 2.64 -3.02 -15.16
CA ALA A 122 1.58 -2.62 -14.26
C ALA A 122 1.23 -3.79 -13.33
N THR A 123 1.06 -3.51 -12.04
CA THR A 123 0.63 -4.49 -11.05
C THR A 123 -0.81 -4.24 -10.66
N VAL A 124 -1.66 -5.23 -10.91
CA VAL A 124 -3.04 -5.28 -10.46
C VAL A 124 -3.10 -6.15 -9.21
N SER A 125 -3.40 -5.57 -8.06
CA SER A 125 -3.57 -6.32 -6.81
C SER A 125 -5.04 -6.37 -6.42
N TRP A 126 -5.58 -7.59 -6.29
CA TRP A 126 -6.96 -7.82 -5.86
C TRP A 126 -6.98 -8.43 -4.45
N ASN A 127 -7.65 -7.77 -3.52
CA ASN A 127 -7.97 -8.34 -2.22
C ASN A 127 -9.30 -9.10 -2.29
N THR A 128 -9.25 -10.43 -2.31
CA THR A 128 -10.41 -11.31 -2.50
C THR A 128 -11.43 -11.20 -1.37
N ARG A 129 -10.97 -10.96 -0.14
CA ARG A 129 -11.84 -10.82 1.04
C ARG A 129 -12.53 -9.46 1.13
N ALA A 130 -11.80 -8.39 0.82
CA ALA A 130 -12.33 -7.03 0.89
C ALA A 130 -13.05 -6.61 -0.40
N GLY A 131 -12.90 -7.35 -1.49
CA GLY A 131 -13.44 -6.98 -2.80
C GLY A 131 -12.84 -5.68 -3.33
N THR A 132 -11.57 -5.40 -2.99
CA THR A 132 -10.89 -4.14 -3.36
C THR A 132 -9.76 -4.41 -4.33
N LEU A 133 -9.63 -3.56 -5.33
CA LEU A 133 -8.61 -3.67 -6.36
C LEU A 133 -7.72 -2.41 -6.35
N GLN A 134 -6.43 -2.61 -6.49
CA GLN A 134 -5.44 -1.54 -6.59
C GLN A 134 -4.61 -1.74 -7.86
N LEU A 135 -4.39 -0.64 -8.57
CA LEU A 135 -3.46 -0.60 -9.70
C LEU A 135 -2.24 0.23 -9.31
N LYS A 136 -1.06 -0.32 -9.56
CA LYS A 136 0.22 0.39 -9.53
C LYS A 136 0.87 0.30 -10.90
N SER A 137 1.43 1.40 -11.37
CA SER A 137 2.25 1.45 -12.58
C SER A 137 3.51 2.25 -12.26
N GLN A 138 4.64 1.81 -12.81
CA GLN A 138 5.91 2.55 -12.74
C GLN A 138 6.05 3.55 -13.89
N SER A 139 5.08 3.60 -14.80
CA SER A 139 5.10 4.49 -15.95
C SER A 139 4.61 5.90 -15.57
N ASN A 140 5.12 6.91 -16.28
CA ASN A 140 4.62 8.29 -16.18
C ASN A 140 3.23 8.46 -16.84
N THR A 141 2.69 7.42 -17.47
CA THR A 141 1.38 7.45 -18.12
C THR A 141 0.32 7.02 -17.11
N THR A 142 -0.74 7.83 -16.94
CA THR A 142 -1.86 7.42 -16.11
C THR A 142 -2.60 6.27 -16.77
N LEU A 143 -2.56 5.12 -16.10
CA LEU A 143 -3.31 3.94 -16.53
C LEU A 143 -4.67 3.90 -15.84
N HIS A 144 -5.67 3.48 -16.59
CA HIS A 144 -7.06 3.39 -16.22
C HIS A 144 -7.53 1.94 -16.22
N LEU A 145 -8.41 1.62 -15.27
CA LEU A 145 -9.02 0.30 -15.13
C LEU A 145 -10.44 0.28 -15.63
N TRP A 146 -10.73 -0.82 -16.30
CA TRP A 146 -12.03 -1.14 -16.83
C TRP A 146 -12.37 -2.59 -16.47
N LYS A 147 -13.64 -2.85 -16.18
CA LYS A 147 -14.18 -4.21 -16.07
C LYS A 147 -14.98 -4.52 -17.32
N LYS A 148 -14.78 -5.69 -17.91
CA LYS A 148 -15.66 -6.19 -18.97
C LYS A 148 -17.00 -6.60 -18.36
N VAL A 149 -18.11 -6.10 -18.91
CA VAL A 149 -19.48 -6.39 -18.45
C VAL A 149 -20.34 -6.74 -19.66
N GLY A 150 -20.58 -8.04 -19.87
CA GLY A 150 -21.21 -8.53 -21.12
C GLY A 150 -20.35 -8.17 -22.33
N ASP A 151 -20.95 -7.48 -23.30
CA ASP A 151 -20.27 -6.95 -24.49
C ASP A 151 -19.70 -5.54 -24.29
N GLY A 152 -19.92 -4.93 -23.11
CA GLY A 152 -19.49 -3.58 -22.78
C GLY A 152 -18.37 -3.50 -21.74
N PHE A 153 -18.06 -2.27 -21.34
CA PHE A 153 -17.03 -1.97 -20.35
C PHE A 153 -17.57 -1.01 -19.30
N SER A 154 -17.16 -1.22 -18.06
CA SER A 154 -17.44 -0.33 -16.94
C SER A 154 -16.13 0.27 -16.45
N TYR A 155 -16.07 1.60 -16.43
CA TYR A 155 -14.91 2.32 -15.89
C TYR A 155 -14.83 2.14 -14.38
N LEU A 156 -13.64 1.78 -13.89
CA LEU A 156 -13.40 1.48 -12.49
C LEU A 156 -12.58 2.56 -11.76
N GLY A 157 -11.63 3.20 -12.46
CA GLY A 157 -10.73 4.18 -11.85
C GLY A 157 -9.37 4.24 -12.53
N SER A 158 -8.41 4.90 -11.89
CA SER A 158 -7.03 5.05 -12.37
C SER A 158 -5.99 4.49 -11.39
N ALA A 159 -4.76 4.34 -11.86
CA ALA A 159 -3.60 3.95 -11.07
C ALA A 159 -3.47 4.79 -9.79
N GLY A 160 -3.11 4.14 -8.68
CA GLY A 160 -3.01 4.75 -7.35
C GLY A 160 -4.35 4.84 -6.58
N SER A 161 -5.49 4.66 -7.25
CA SER A 161 -6.79 4.62 -6.57
C SER A 161 -7.10 3.23 -6.01
N LYS A 162 -7.67 3.20 -4.81
CA LYS A 162 -8.29 2.00 -4.25
C LYS A 162 -9.73 1.91 -4.79
N ILE A 163 -10.02 0.84 -5.53
CA ILE A 163 -11.30 0.65 -6.20
C ILE A 163 -12.09 -0.42 -5.45
N THR A 164 -13.34 -0.13 -5.14
CA THR A 164 -14.28 -1.08 -4.51
C THR A 164 -15.47 -1.23 -5.44
N ALA A 165 -15.60 -2.39 -6.12
CA ALA A 165 -16.65 -2.60 -7.12
C ALA A 165 -17.28 -4.00 -7.08
N GLY A 166 -17.17 -4.72 -5.96
CA GLY A 166 -17.77 -6.05 -5.82
C GLY A 166 -17.18 -7.06 -6.81
N PHE A 167 -15.86 -7.11 -6.90
CA PHE A 167 -15.15 -8.03 -7.79
C PHE A 167 -15.34 -9.48 -7.39
N VAL A 168 -15.45 -10.35 -8.38
CA VAL A 168 -15.55 -11.81 -8.22
C VAL A 168 -14.54 -12.52 -9.11
N ALA A 169 -14.23 -13.77 -8.78
CA ALA A 169 -13.38 -14.60 -9.62
C ALA A 169 -14.01 -14.76 -11.02
N GLY A 170 -13.17 -14.69 -12.05
CA GLY A 170 -13.57 -14.69 -13.45
C GLY A 170 -13.80 -13.29 -14.04
N ASP A 171 -13.80 -12.23 -13.22
CA ASP A 171 -13.87 -10.87 -13.74
C ASP A 171 -12.65 -10.55 -14.61
N ILE A 172 -12.90 -10.02 -15.80
CA ILE A 172 -11.86 -9.58 -16.73
C ILE A 172 -11.61 -8.10 -16.52
N ILE A 173 -10.37 -7.79 -16.15
CA ILE A 173 -9.87 -6.43 -15.91
C ILE A 173 -9.02 -6.01 -17.10
N ILE A 174 -9.32 -4.82 -17.62
CA ILE A 174 -8.63 -4.23 -18.76
C ILE A 174 -7.93 -2.97 -18.29
N LEU A 175 -6.68 -2.83 -18.72
CA LEU A 175 -5.89 -1.62 -18.56
C LEU A 175 -5.97 -0.83 -19.86
N SER A 176 -6.10 0.47 -19.74
CA SER A 176 -6.06 1.41 -20.86
C SER A 176 -5.36 2.70 -20.47
N ALA A 177 -4.81 3.42 -21.45
CA ALA A 177 -4.43 4.82 -21.25
C ALA A 177 -5.62 5.77 -21.45
N ASP A 178 -6.74 5.26 -21.96
CA ASP A 178 -7.96 6.02 -22.14
C ASP A 178 -8.65 6.22 -20.79
N GLY A 179 -8.88 7.50 -20.44
CA GLY A 179 -9.65 7.91 -19.28
C GLY A 179 -11.13 7.51 -19.38
N PRO A 180 -12.02 7.98 -18.49
CA PRO A 180 -13.44 7.64 -18.54
C PRO A 180 -14.09 8.17 -19.83
N LEU A 181 -14.08 7.34 -20.88
CA LEU A 181 -14.70 7.61 -22.18
C LEU A 181 -16.11 7.02 -22.23
N ALA A 182 -16.96 7.57 -23.11
CA ALA A 182 -18.28 7.01 -23.42
C ALA A 182 -18.20 5.79 -24.36
N THR A 183 -17.01 5.49 -24.89
CA THR A 183 -16.74 4.42 -25.84
C THR A 183 -15.86 3.34 -25.22
N ALA A 184 -15.76 2.18 -25.87
CA ALA A 184 -14.86 1.12 -25.46
C ALA A 184 -13.40 1.65 -25.40
N PRO A 185 -12.64 1.32 -24.34
CA PRO A 185 -11.24 1.72 -24.23
C PRO A 185 -10.37 0.94 -25.21
N GLU A 186 -9.26 1.52 -25.67
CA GLU A 186 -8.19 0.76 -26.33
C GLU A 186 -7.49 -0.12 -25.26
N PRO A 187 -7.59 -1.46 -25.33
CA PRO A 187 -6.95 -2.33 -24.35
C PRO A 187 -5.45 -2.35 -24.59
N ILE A 188 -4.67 -1.94 -23.59
CA ILE A 188 -3.20 -2.03 -23.61
C ILE A 188 -2.66 -3.22 -22.80
N GLY A 189 -3.54 -3.87 -22.04
CA GLY A 189 -3.26 -5.04 -21.22
C GLY A 189 -4.54 -5.57 -20.58
N GLN A 190 -4.57 -6.86 -20.24
CA GLN A 190 -5.71 -7.47 -19.56
C GLN A 190 -5.26 -8.57 -18.60
N THR A 191 -6.06 -8.80 -17.57
CA THR A 191 -5.90 -9.95 -16.66
C THR A 191 -7.27 -10.45 -16.20
N THR A 192 -7.32 -11.73 -15.83
CA THR A 192 -8.51 -12.35 -15.25
C THR A 192 -8.28 -12.54 -13.77
N LEU A 193 -9.23 -12.10 -12.95
CA LEU A 193 -9.19 -12.31 -11.51
C LEU A 193 -9.43 -13.79 -11.20
N LEU A 194 -8.49 -14.43 -10.52
CA LEU A 194 -8.58 -15.79 -10.02
C LEU A 194 -8.88 -15.73 -8.51
N ALA A 195 -9.62 -16.71 -8.00
CA ALA A 195 -9.72 -16.91 -6.56
C ALA A 195 -9.04 -18.23 -6.25
N GLU A 196 -7.83 -18.17 -5.71
CA GLU A 196 -7.13 -19.32 -5.11
C GLU A 196 -7.70 -19.70 -3.74
#